data_AF-A0A7R9HH11-F1
#
_entry.id   AF-A0A7R9HH11-F1
#
_cell.length_a   1.000
_cell.length_b   1.000
_cell.length_c   1.000
_cell.angle_alpha   90.00
_cell.angle_beta   90.00
_cell.angle_gamma   90.00
#
_symmetry.space_group_name_H-M   'P 1'
#
loop_
_entity.id
_entity.type
_entity.pdbx_description
1 polymer ?
#
loop_
_entity_poly.entity_id
_entity_poly.type
_entity_poly.pdbx_seq_one_letter_code
_entity_poly.pdbx_strand_id
1 'polypeptide(L)'
;IFARKSSRARALRDFKALRRYIDNHPVLTLDHIVKERYPTFIDAIRDLDDCLTLCFLFSSFPSLKHVPRDQSALCRRLTVEFMHAVIVSKALRKVFVSIKGYYFQAEIKGQTVTWIVPHHFSFEPQARADVDFKIMSTFVEFYTVVLGFVNFRLYHSLNLYYPPKFPNYSGTYT
;
A
#
# COMPACT_ATOMS: atom_id res chain seq x y z
N ILE A 1 10.76 19.08 -16.39
CA ILE A 1 11.90 20.02 -16.18
C ILE A 1 13.08 19.34 -15.47
N PHE A 2 12.85 18.65 -14.36
CA PHE A 2 13.86 17.86 -13.64
C PHE A 2 14.64 16.90 -14.53
N ALA A 3 13.95 15.97 -15.21
CA ALA A 3 14.56 14.96 -16.08
C ALA A 3 15.48 15.56 -17.16
N ARG A 4 15.10 16.70 -17.74
CA ARG A 4 15.92 17.42 -18.73
C ARG A 4 17.19 18.00 -18.12
N LYS A 5 17.12 18.59 -16.92
CA LYS A 5 18.28 19.14 -16.21
C LYS A 5 19.23 18.02 -15.74
N SER A 6 18.68 16.93 -15.21
CA SER A 6 19.45 15.76 -14.77
C SER A 6 20.11 15.02 -15.94
N SER A 7 19.42 14.90 -17.09
CA SER A 7 20.01 14.33 -18.32
C SER A 7 21.15 15.19 -18.87
N ARG A 8 20.98 16.52 -18.89
CA ARG A 8 22.02 17.46 -19.30
C ARG A 8 23.25 17.42 -18.39
N ALA A 9 23.05 17.40 -17.06
CA ALA A 9 24.15 17.30 -16.09
C ALA A 9 24.91 15.96 -16.22
N ARG A 10 24.19 14.87 -16.50
CA ARG A 10 24.79 13.55 -16.78
C ARG A 10 25.61 13.56 -18.06
N ALA A 11 25.12 14.17 -19.13
CA ALA A 11 25.85 14.30 -20.40
C ALA A 11 27.12 15.16 -20.27
N LEU A 12 27.07 16.20 -19.43
CA LEU A 12 28.21 17.08 -19.11
C LEU A 12 29.18 16.51 -18.07
N ARG A 13 28.92 15.30 -17.53
CA ARG A 13 29.69 14.67 -16.43
C ARG A 13 29.83 15.55 -15.18
N ASP A 14 28.88 16.45 -14.93
CA ASP A 14 28.84 17.27 -13.73
C ASP A 14 28.16 16.50 -12.59
N PHE A 15 28.96 15.73 -11.86
CA PHE A 15 28.48 14.88 -10.76
C PHE A 15 27.94 15.70 -9.57
N LYS A 16 28.44 16.91 -9.35
CA LYS A 16 28.01 17.78 -8.24
C LYS A 16 26.63 18.35 -8.49
N ALA A 17 26.37 18.85 -9.71
CA ALA A 17 25.04 19.30 -10.10
C ALA A 17 24.03 18.14 -10.15
N LEU A 18 24.45 16.98 -10.66
CA LEU A 18 23.59 15.78 -10.70
C LEU A 18 23.13 15.36 -9.31
N ARG A 19 24.02 15.35 -8.31
CA ARG A 19 23.68 15.03 -6.92
C ARG A 19 22.70 16.02 -6.32
N ARG A 20 22.93 17.33 -6.52
CA ARG A 20 22.00 18.38 -6.11
C ARG A 20 20.62 18.22 -6.75
N TYR A 21 20.55 17.76 -7.99
CA TYR A 21 19.26 17.48 -8.62
C TYR A 21 18.61 16.27 -7.98
N ILE A 22 19.30 15.14 -7.86
CA ILE A 22 18.76 13.92 -7.23
C ILE A 22 18.22 14.21 -5.82
N ASP A 23 18.97 14.95 -5.00
CA ASP A 23 18.56 15.29 -3.63
C ASP A 23 17.32 16.22 -3.61
N ASN A 24 17.17 17.08 -4.61
CA ASN A 24 15.99 17.96 -4.77
C ASN A 24 14.93 17.35 -5.70
N HIS A 25 14.87 16.02 -5.82
CA HIS A 25 13.85 15.39 -6.66
C HIS A 25 12.46 15.75 -6.10
N PRO A 26 11.58 16.41 -6.89
CA PRO A 26 10.25 16.73 -6.42
C PRO A 26 9.45 15.44 -6.25
N VAL A 27 9.06 15.13 -5.02
CA VAL A 27 8.15 14.01 -4.72
C VAL A 27 6.73 14.56 -4.79
N LEU A 28 5.90 13.95 -5.62
CA LEU A 28 4.50 14.35 -5.75
C LEU A 28 3.72 13.80 -4.55
N THR A 29 3.19 14.68 -3.72
CA THR A 29 2.39 14.31 -2.55
C THR A 29 0.92 14.18 -2.94
N LEU A 30 0.32 13.00 -2.73
CA LEU A 30 -1.09 12.74 -3.05
C LEU A 30 -2.07 13.14 -1.94
N ASP A 31 -1.57 13.67 -0.82
CA ASP A 31 -2.37 13.93 0.39
C ASP A 31 -3.56 14.87 0.15
N HIS A 32 -3.37 15.91 -0.67
CA HIS A 32 -4.44 16.85 -1.00
C HIS A 32 -5.55 16.18 -1.81
N ILE A 33 -5.17 15.38 -2.82
CA ILE A 33 -6.10 14.67 -3.70
C ILE A 33 -6.93 13.67 -2.89
N VAL A 34 -6.30 12.96 -1.94
CA VAL A 34 -7.00 12.05 -1.04
C VAL A 34 -8.03 12.78 -0.18
N LYS A 35 -7.68 13.95 0.37
CA LYS A 35 -8.59 14.75 1.20
C LYS A 35 -9.75 15.35 0.41
N GLU A 36 -9.50 15.78 -0.84
CA GLU A 36 -10.56 16.26 -1.73
C GLU A 36 -11.52 15.14 -2.14
N ARG A 37 -10.98 13.94 -2.43
CA ARG A 37 -11.80 12.79 -2.82
C ARG A 37 -12.60 12.20 -1.65
N TYR A 38 -11.99 12.16 -0.47
CA TYR A 38 -12.59 11.60 0.75
C TYR A 38 -12.64 12.65 1.85
N PRO A 39 -13.62 13.57 1.81
CA PRO A 39 -13.72 14.64 2.80
C PRO A 39 -14.02 14.09 4.20
N THR A 40 -14.68 12.93 4.29
CA THR A 40 -14.91 12.22 5.56
C THR A 40 -14.24 10.85 5.59
N PHE A 41 -14.01 10.35 6.81
CA PHE A 41 -13.44 9.01 7.00
C PHE A 41 -14.40 7.90 6.65
N ILE A 42 -15.71 8.14 6.74
CA ILE A 42 -16.69 7.15 6.30
C ILE A 42 -16.62 6.99 4.78
N ASP A 43 -16.40 8.08 4.03
CA ASP A 43 -16.22 8.01 2.58
C ASP A 43 -14.97 7.19 2.22
N ALA A 44 -13.87 7.37 2.96
CA ALA A 44 -12.66 6.57 2.77
C ALA A 44 -12.87 5.08 3.12
N ILE A 45 -13.71 4.76 4.11
CA ILE A 45 -14.02 3.36 4.46
C ILE A 45 -14.87 2.69 3.37
N ARG A 46 -15.79 3.40 2.73
CA ARG A 46 -16.66 2.82 1.68
C ARG A 46 -15.88 2.36 0.45
N ASP A 47 -14.80 3.05 0.10
CA ASP A 47 -13.90 2.68 -1.01
C ASP A 47 -12.77 1.73 -0.57
N LEU A 48 -12.78 1.24 0.68
CA LEU A 48 -11.67 0.48 1.25
C LEU A 48 -11.56 -0.95 0.72
N ASP A 49 -12.64 -1.52 0.19
CA ASP A 49 -12.71 -2.91 -0.34
C ASP A 49 -11.70 -3.14 -1.49
N ASP A 50 -11.73 -2.26 -2.50
CA ASP A 50 -10.82 -2.32 -3.65
C ASP A 50 -9.38 -1.96 -3.24
N CYS A 51 -9.24 -0.95 -2.37
CA CYS A 51 -7.97 -0.50 -1.83
C CYS A 51 -7.23 -1.65 -1.13
N LEU A 52 -7.91 -2.36 -0.22
CA LEU A 52 -7.34 -3.49 0.52
C LEU A 52 -7.01 -4.64 -0.42
N THR A 53 -7.94 -5.01 -1.30
CA THR A 53 -7.74 -6.11 -2.26
C THR A 53 -6.48 -5.89 -3.10
N LEU A 54 -6.29 -4.67 -3.62
CA LEU A 54 -5.10 -4.35 -4.43
C LEU A 54 -3.82 -4.29 -3.59
N CYS A 55 -3.88 -3.74 -2.38
CA CYS A 55 -2.71 -3.71 -1.47
C CYS A 55 -2.29 -5.11 -1.05
N PHE A 56 -3.22 -6.02 -0.75
CA PHE A 56 -2.92 -7.41 -0.43
C PHE A 56 -2.32 -8.15 -1.63
N LEU A 57 -2.84 -7.92 -2.84
CA LEU A 57 -2.27 -8.46 -4.06
C LEU A 57 -0.81 -8.00 -4.24
N PHE A 58 -0.55 -6.69 -4.18
CA PHE A 58 0.80 -6.14 -4.36
C PHE A 58 1.78 -6.53 -3.24
N SER A 59 1.27 -6.82 -2.04
CA SER A 59 2.10 -7.33 -0.93
C SER A 59 2.63 -8.75 -1.18
N SER A 60 1.98 -9.51 -2.08
CA SER A 60 2.38 -10.86 -2.46
C SER A 60 3.34 -10.90 -3.66
N PHE A 61 3.44 -9.82 -4.43
CA PHE A 61 4.28 -9.79 -5.62
C PHE A 61 5.78 -9.78 -5.28
N PRO A 62 6.61 -10.54 -6.02
CA PRO A 62 8.05 -10.34 -6.00
C PRO A 62 8.40 -8.99 -6.66
N SER A 63 9.67 -8.57 -6.57
CA SER A 63 10.16 -7.35 -7.23
C SER A 63 10.00 -7.46 -8.76
N LEU A 64 8.90 -6.94 -9.31
CA LEU A 64 8.63 -6.91 -10.75
C LEU A 64 9.28 -5.68 -11.40
N LYS A 65 9.61 -5.75 -12.69
CA LYS A 65 10.26 -4.66 -13.44
C LYS A 65 9.50 -3.32 -13.39
N HIS A 66 8.17 -3.39 -13.30
CA HIS A 66 7.27 -2.23 -13.29
C HIS A 66 6.68 -1.91 -11.91
N VAL A 67 7.01 -2.70 -10.88
CA VAL A 67 6.54 -2.50 -9.51
C VAL A 67 7.76 -2.21 -8.62
N PRO A 68 7.95 -0.97 -8.16
CA PRO A 68 9.03 -0.64 -7.25
C PRO A 68 8.97 -1.51 -5.99
N ARG A 69 10.12 -2.07 -5.58
CA ARG A 69 10.22 -2.89 -4.35
C ARG A 69 9.68 -2.16 -3.12
N ASP A 70 9.94 -0.85 -3.04
CA ASP A 70 9.52 -0.01 -1.93
C ASP A 70 8.00 0.05 -1.80
N GLN A 71 7.28 0.02 -2.94
CA GLN A 71 5.82 0.04 -2.98
C GLN A 71 5.23 -1.27 -2.43
N SER A 72 5.73 -2.43 -2.87
CA SER A 72 5.31 -3.73 -2.34
C SER A 72 5.60 -3.88 -0.85
N ALA A 73 6.76 -3.40 -0.38
CA ALA A 73 7.12 -3.42 1.03
C ALA A 73 6.19 -2.52 1.87
N LEU A 74 5.84 -1.33 1.35
CA LEU A 74 4.87 -0.44 1.97
C LEU A 74 3.48 -1.07 2.04
N CYS A 75 2.98 -1.67 0.96
CA CYS A 75 1.73 -2.41 0.96
C CYS A 75 1.71 -3.49 2.03
N ARG A 76 2.78 -4.31 2.11
CA ARG A 76 2.90 -5.36 3.13
C ARG A 76 2.84 -4.80 4.55
N ARG A 77 3.50 -3.67 4.80
CA ARG A 77 3.44 -3.01 6.11
C ARG A 77 2.03 -2.52 6.42
N LEU A 78 1.41 -1.77 5.52
CA LEU A 78 0.10 -1.16 5.73
C LEU A 78 -1.02 -2.20 5.89
N THR A 79 -0.97 -3.31 5.14
CA THR A 79 -1.95 -4.39 5.27
C THR A 79 -1.83 -5.12 6.61
N VAL A 80 -0.61 -5.34 7.10
CA VAL A 80 -0.37 -5.88 8.45
C VAL A 80 -0.87 -4.93 9.53
N GLU A 81 -0.59 -3.62 9.39
CA GLU A 81 -1.11 -2.60 10.30
C GLU A 81 -2.64 -2.61 10.35
N PHE A 82 -3.30 -2.74 9.19
CA PHE A 82 -4.76 -2.84 9.09
C PHE A 82 -5.31 -4.11 9.75
N MET A 83 -4.73 -5.28 9.44
CA MET A 83 -5.13 -6.54 10.05
C MET A 83 -5.01 -6.51 11.57
N HIS A 84 -3.93 -5.93 12.09
CA HIS A 84 -3.75 -5.73 13.52
C HIS A 84 -4.87 -4.86 14.12
N ALA A 85 -5.24 -3.75 13.47
CA ALA A 85 -6.36 -2.93 13.92
C ALA A 85 -7.71 -3.70 13.93
N VAL A 86 -7.96 -4.53 12.91
CA VAL A 86 -9.16 -5.40 12.84
C VAL A 86 -9.17 -6.43 13.97
N ILE A 87 -8.02 -7.03 14.29
CA ILE A 87 -7.88 -8.00 15.38
C ILE A 87 -8.14 -7.33 16.74
N VAL A 88 -7.49 -6.20 17.02
CA VAL A 88 -7.63 -5.49 18.30
C VAL A 88 -9.06 -4.99 18.50
N SER A 89 -9.69 -4.47 17.45
CA SER A 89 -11.08 -3.98 17.49
C SER A 89 -12.12 -5.10 17.53
N LYS A 90 -11.74 -6.36 17.31
CA LYS A 90 -12.66 -7.52 17.16
C LYS A 90 -13.76 -7.24 16.12
N ALA A 91 -13.37 -6.57 15.03
CA ALA A 91 -14.29 -6.10 14.00
C ALA A 91 -14.65 -7.16 12.95
N LEU A 92 -13.95 -8.30 12.92
CA LEU A 92 -14.22 -9.36 11.94
C LEU A 92 -15.61 -9.98 12.15
N ARG A 93 -16.33 -10.23 11.06
CA ARG A 93 -17.72 -10.75 11.07
C ARG A 93 -17.87 -12.04 10.30
N LYS A 94 -17.36 -12.10 9.06
CA LYS A 94 -17.47 -13.27 8.20
C LYS A 94 -16.14 -13.58 7.54
N VAL A 95 -15.89 -14.86 7.33
CA VAL A 95 -14.72 -15.37 6.62
C VAL A 95 -15.18 -16.46 5.67
N PHE A 96 -14.67 -16.45 4.45
CA PHE A 96 -14.96 -17.47 3.45
C PHE A 96 -13.68 -17.84 2.70
N VAL A 97 -13.38 -19.14 2.62
CA VAL A 97 -12.23 -19.66 1.88
C VAL A 97 -12.68 -20.06 0.49
N SER A 98 -11.96 -19.58 -0.52
CA SER A 98 -12.21 -19.89 -1.93
C SER A 98 -10.95 -20.41 -2.60
N ILE A 99 -11.09 -20.83 -3.86
CA ILE A 99 -9.95 -21.16 -4.73
C ILE A 99 -9.05 -19.93 -4.96
N LYS A 100 -9.61 -18.71 -4.99
CA LYS A 100 -8.86 -17.47 -5.25
C LYS A 100 -8.07 -16.98 -4.03
N GLY A 101 -8.51 -17.33 -2.84
CA GLY A 101 -7.97 -16.79 -1.59
C GLY A 101 -9.00 -16.77 -0.47
N TYR A 102 -8.66 -16.01 0.58
CA TYR A 102 -9.47 -15.83 1.77
C TYR A 102 -10.26 -14.52 1.67
N TYR A 103 -11.58 -14.60 1.72
CA TYR A 103 -12.45 -13.45 1.85
C TYR A 103 -12.68 -13.14 3.32
N PHE A 104 -12.46 -11.88 3.70
CA PHE A 104 -12.74 -11.38 5.03
C PHE A 104 -13.77 -10.27 4.94
N GLN A 105 -14.68 -10.24 5.89
CA GLN A 105 -15.62 -9.14 6.08
C GLN A 105 -15.50 -8.63 7.51
N ALA A 106 -15.22 -7.33 7.66
CA ALA A 106 -15.18 -6.65 8.96
C ALA A 106 -16.14 -5.47 9.01
N GLU A 107 -16.62 -5.17 10.21
CA GLU A 107 -17.50 -4.05 10.48
C GLU A 107 -16.72 -2.93 11.16
N ILE A 108 -16.51 -1.82 10.44
CA ILE A 108 -15.72 -0.68 10.89
C ILE A 108 -16.62 0.54 10.92
N LYS A 109 -16.91 1.07 12.11
CA LYS A 109 -17.81 2.23 12.33
C LYS A 109 -19.16 2.10 11.60
N GLY A 110 -19.77 0.92 11.66
CA GLY A 110 -21.06 0.64 11.02
C GLY A 110 -21.01 0.55 9.49
N GLN A 111 -19.81 0.50 8.88
CA GLN A 111 -19.64 0.13 7.47
C GLN A 111 -19.03 -1.26 7.38
N THR A 112 -19.58 -2.08 6.49
CA THR A 112 -19.05 -3.41 6.19
C THR A 112 -18.01 -3.32 5.10
N VAL A 113 -16.78 -3.73 5.41
CA VAL A 113 -15.65 -3.76 4.48
C VAL A 113 -15.36 -5.22 4.14
N THR A 114 -15.30 -5.55 2.86
CA THR A 114 -15.02 -6.89 2.36
C THR A 114 -13.79 -6.88 1.46
N TRP A 115 -12.79 -7.70 1.77
CA TRP A 115 -11.57 -7.80 0.96
C TRP A 115 -11.14 -9.25 0.80
N ILE A 116 -10.33 -9.48 -0.23
CA ILE A 116 -9.70 -10.78 -0.49
C ILE A 116 -8.20 -10.71 -0.21
N VAL A 117 -7.70 -11.72 0.48
CA VAL A 117 -6.27 -12.01 0.59
C VAL A 117 -5.97 -13.20 -0.32
N PRO A 118 -5.16 -13.03 -1.38
CA PRO A 118 -4.82 -14.13 -2.27
C PRO A 118 -4.03 -15.21 -1.53
N HIS A 119 -4.17 -16.45 -1.96
CA HIS A 119 -3.31 -17.53 -1.47
C HIS A 119 -1.84 -17.22 -1.79
N HIS A 120 -0.94 -17.57 -0.88
CA HIS A 120 0.49 -17.41 -1.07
C HIS A 120 1.04 -18.47 -2.04
N PHE A 121 0.73 -18.32 -3.31
CA PHE A 121 1.39 -19.05 -4.39
C PHE A 121 2.55 -18.22 -4.93
N SER A 122 3.63 -18.88 -5.34
CA SER A 122 4.71 -18.22 -6.08
C SER A 122 4.09 -17.56 -7.32
N PHE A 123 4.14 -16.23 -7.38
CA PHE A 123 3.65 -15.50 -8.53
C PHE A 123 4.51 -15.87 -9.74
N GLU A 124 4.00 -16.75 -10.59
CA GLU A 124 4.51 -16.90 -11.94
C GLU A 124 3.94 -15.73 -12.75
N PRO A 125 4.79 -14.83 -13.26
CA PRO A 125 4.33 -13.78 -14.15
C PRO A 125 3.67 -14.46 -15.35
N GLN A 126 2.34 -14.48 -15.38
CA GLN A 126 1.64 -15.01 -16.54
C GLN A 126 2.17 -14.24 -17.75
N ALA A 127 2.63 -14.98 -18.77
CA ALA A 127 3.17 -14.44 -20.02
C ALA A 127 2.16 -13.59 -20.81
N ARG A 128 0.97 -13.30 -20.25
CA ARG A 128 -0.08 -12.52 -20.87
C ARG A 128 0.21 -11.05 -20.68
N ALA A 129 0.52 -10.40 -21.79
CA ALA A 129 0.61 -8.95 -21.95
C ALA A 129 -0.74 -8.22 -21.73
N ASP A 130 -1.73 -8.85 -21.09
CA ASP A 130 -3.08 -8.34 -20.96
C ASP A 130 -3.26 -7.41 -19.74
N VAL A 131 -2.34 -7.43 -18.77
CA VAL A 131 -2.46 -6.65 -17.53
C VAL A 131 -1.45 -5.52 -17.50
N ASP A 132 -1.95 -4.28 -17.46
CA ASP A 132 -1.12 -3.08 -17.34
C ASP A 132 -0.73 -2.81 -15.87
N PHE A 133 0.42 -3.35 -15.48
CA PHE A 133 1.02 -3.14 -14.16
C PHE A 133 1.39 -1.69 -13.86
N LYS A 134 1.58 -0.84 -14.89
CA LYS A 134 1.91 0.58 -14.69
C LYS A 134 0.69 1.34 -14.19
N ILE A 135 -0.47 1.08 -14.80
CA ILE A 135 -1.76 1.62 -14.33
C ILE A 135 -2.01 1.13 -12.90
N MET A 136 -1.89 -0.17 -12.65
CA MET A 136 -2.09 -0.73 -11.30
C MET A 136 -1.14 -0.13 -10.26
N SER A 137 0.15 0.07 -10.60
CA SER A 137 1.11 0.72 -9.70
C SER A 137 0.69 2.16 -9.35
N THR A 138 0.09 2.89 -10.28
CA THR A 138 -0.42 4.24 -10.01
C THR A 138 -1.61 4.21 -9.04
N PHE A 139 -2.52 3.25 -9.20
CA PHE A 139 -3.62 3.03 -8.25
C PHE A 139 -3.12 2.64 -6.86
N VAL A 140 -2.13 1.76 -6.77
CA VAL A 140 -1.53 1.36 -5.49
C VAL A 140 -0.86 2.53 -4.80
N GLU A 141 -0.19 3.42 -5.54
CA GLU A 141 0.43 4.62 -4.97
C GLU A 141 -0.64 5.47 -4.26
N PHE A 142 -1.77 5.72 -4.92
CA PHE A 142 -2.90 6.40 -4.32
C PHE A 142 -3.49 5.65 -3.12
N TYR A 143 -3.74 4.34 -3.25
CA TYR A 143 -4.34 3.52 -2.19
C TYR A 143 -3.46 3.36 -0.96
N THR A 144 -2.13 3.33 -1.09
CA THR A 144 -1.24 3.29 0.07
C THR A 144 -1.36 4.55 0.92
N VAL A 145 -1.56 5.71 0.30
CA VAL A 145 -1.81 6.98 1.01
C VAL A 145 -3.17 6.93 1.72
N VAL A 146 -4.23 6.50 1.04
CA VAL A 146 -5.57 6.32 1.64
C VAL A 146 -5.51 5.35 2.83
N LEU A 147 -4.90 4.18 2.66
CA LEU A 147 -4.78 3.17 3.71
C LEU A 147 -3.95 3.67 4.90
N GLY A 148 -2.91 4.48 4.65
CA GLY A 148 -2.14 5.16 5.69
C GLY A 148 -3.01 6.11 6.54
N PHE A 149 -3.82 6.97 5.90
CA PHE A 149 -4.76 7.83 6.62
C PHE A 149 -5.82 7.04 7.39
N VAL A 150 -6.33 5.97 6.80
CA VAL A 150 -7.32 5.10 7.44
C VAL A 150 -6.73 4.41 8.66
N ASN A 151 -5.55 3.79 8.54
CA ASN A 151 -4.85 3.15 9.64
C ASN A 151 -4.54 4.16 10.75
N PHE A 152 -4.00 5.34 10.42
CA PHE A 152 -3.76 6.39 11.40
C PHE A 152 -5.01 6.69 12.23
N ARG A 153 -6.15 6.92 11.58
CA ARG A 153 -7.41 7.24 12.28
C ARG A 153 -8.00 6.04 13.03
N LEU A 154 -7.84 4.82 12.53
CA LEU A 154 -8.25 3.60 13.24
C LEU A 154 -7.46 3.41 14.53
N TYR A 155 -6.14 3.51 14.48
CA TYR A 155 -5.28 3.36 15.66
C TYR A 155 -5.60 4.40 16.72
N HIS A 156 -5.76 5.67 16.33
CA HIS A 156 -6.17 6.72 17.26
C HIS A 156 -7.55 6.46 17.87
N SER A 157 -8.50 5.91 17.11
CA SER A 157 -9.81 5.54 17.65
C SER A 157 -9.79 4.33 18.60
N LEU A 158 -8.74 3.52 18.54
CA LEU A 158 -8.51 2.37 19.43
C LEU A 158 -7.53 2.71 20.57
N ASN A 159 -7.16 3.99 20.73
CA ASN A 159 -6.15 4.47 21.67
C ASN A 159 -4.78 3.77 21.53
N LEU A 160 -4.41 3.39 20.30
CA LEU A 160 -3.12 2.80 19.96
C LEU A 160 -2.18 3.84 19.36
N TYR A 161 -0.87 3.65 19.56
CA TYR A 161 0.15 4.49 18.95
C TYR A 161 0.36 4.14 17.47
N TYR A 162 0.47 5.15 16.61
CA TYR A 162 0.76 5.01 15.19
C TYR A 162 2.05 5.77 14.83
N PRO A 163 2.99 5.18 14.05
CA PRO A 163 2.95 3.82 13.51
C PRO A 163 3.25 2.74 14.58
N PRO A 164 2.63 1.55 14.50
CA PRO A 164 2.88 0.47 15.44
C PRO A 164 4.31 -0.05 15.30
N LYS A 165 4.92 -0.39 16.43
CA LYS A 165 6.20 -1.09 16.49
C LYS A 165 5.93 -2.58 16.63
N PHE A 166 5.99 -3.31 15.52
CA PHE A 166 5.95 -4.76 15.58
C PHE A 166 7.29 -5.29 16.11
N PRO A 167 7.30 -6.19 17.10
CA PRO A 167 8.54 -6.85 17.50
C PRO A 167 9.09 -7.62 16.30
N ASN A 168 10.33 -7.31 15.91
CA ASN A 168 11.06 -8.14 14.95
C ASN A 168 11.34 -9.48 15.62
N TYR A 169 10.48 -10.48 15.39
CA TYR A 169 10.84 -11.86 15.63
C TYR A 169 11.84 -12.29 14.55
N SER A 170 13.07 -11.75 14.61
CA SER A 170 14.22 -12.39 14.00
C SER A 170 14.47 -13.65 14.80
N GLY A 171 13.93 -14.77 14.30
CA GLY A 171 14.17 -16.10 14.85
C GLY A 171 15.66 -16.38 14.89
N THR A 172 16.27 -16.17 16.05
CA THR A 172 17.45 -16.90 16.47
C THR A 172 16.93 -18.26 16.93
N TYR A 173 16.66 -19.13 15.96
CA TYR A 173 16.75 -20.55 16.24
C TYR A 173 18.25 -20.83 16.36
N THR A 174 18.62 -21.24 17.57
CA THR A 174 19.90 -21.87 17.97
C THR A 174 20.57 -22.68 16.88
#